data_AF-A0AAU2LDU6-F1
#
_entry.id   AF-A0AAU2LDU6-F1
#
_cell.length_a   1.000
_cell.length_b   1.000
_cell.length_c   1.000
_cell.angle_alpha   90.00
_cell.angle_beta   90.00
_cell.angle_gamma   90.00
#
_symmetry.space_group_name_H-M   'P 1'
#
loop_
_entity.id
_entity.type
_entity.pdbx_description
1 polymer ?
#
loop_
_entity_poly.entity_id
_entity_poly.type
_entity_poly.pdbx_seq_one_letter_code
_entity_poly.pdbx_strand_id
1 'polypeptide(L)'
;MNTALRTYAELVRAPAAITVPGDVVAGALAAGRPGIRRTTGLAASSVALYWAGMALNDWADRAEDATERPERPIPSGRLTPGAALATAIGLTGAGLGLAALAGGRRTLLRRTLPLAAAVWAYDLGLKSTPLGPAAMAAARALDVLHGTGPGRAAAALPAATAVAAHTFAVTRLSRHEVDGAPTSEPKLSLATTTAIAGAGAAHLLATTGPRAATTHVSQPPTAARLFSAAADGAHLGAPAAGSVAALLAAGTPDAPAARKPVDALVTGAALATYAGTCARAQSAVVRDPSAPRVRAAVGAGIHALLPLQATLVARAGAPLLALPLVAALPLVGRLARKVSST
;
A
#
# COMPACT_ATOMS: atom_id res chain seq x y z
N MET A 1 9.05 -29.08 -0.80
CA MET A 1 8.67 -28.20 -1.93
C MET A 1 9.65 -28.47 -3.06
N ASN A 2 9.18 -28.86 -4.26
CA ASN A 2 10.05 -29.12 -5.41
C ASN A 2 10.86 -27.84 -5.75
N THR A 3 12.12 -27.98 -6.19
CA THR A 3 13.05 -26.89 -6.54
C THR A 3 12.42 -25.86 -7.47
N ALA A 4 11.63 -26.30 -8.46
CA ALA A 4 10.92 -25.39 -9.36
C ALA A 4 9.89 -24.50 -8.64
N LEU A 5 9.07 -25.09 -7.76
CA LEU A 5 8.08 -24.33 -6.96
C LEU A 5 8.76 -23.31 -6.04
N ARG A 6 9.92 -23.67 -5.49
CA ARG A 6 10.73 -22.75 -4.69
C ARG A 6 11.23 -21.57 -5.52
N THR A 7 11.80 -21.83 -6.70
CA THR A 7 12.28 -20.79 -7.62
C THR A 7 11.18 -19.80 -8.00
N TYR A 8 9.97 -20.29 -8.31
CA TYR A 8 8.84 -19.41 -8.62
C TYR A 8 8.33 -18.66 -7.38
N ALA A 9 8.30 -19.28 -6.21
CA ALA A 9 7.92 -18.59 -4.97
C ALA A 9 8.92 -17.47 -4.59
N GLU A 10 10.21 -17.67 -4.87
CA GLU A 10 11.26 -16.66 -4.75
C GLU A 10 11.07 -15.53 -5.76
N LEU A 11 10.86 -15.87 -7.05
CA LEU A 11 10.62 -14.90 -8.12
C LEU A 11 9.48 -13.94 -7.77
N VAL A 12 8.33 -14.48 -7.35
CA VAL A 12 7.14 -13.66 -7.07
C VAL A 12 7.11 -13.11 -5.65
N ARG A 13 8.15 -13.35 -4.85
CA ARG A 13 8.24 -13.03 -3.42
C ARG A 13 6.94 -13.43 -2.69
N ALA A 14 6.52 -14.68 -2.87
CA ALA A 14 5.16 -15.15 -2.56
C ALA A 14 4.59 -14.70 -1.19
N PRO A 15 5.36 -14.72 -0.07
CA PRO A 15 4.86 -14.25 1.22
C PRO A 15 4.42 -12.79 1.25
N ALA A 16 5.07 -11.92 0.47
CA ALA A 16 4.83 -10.48 0.50
C ALA A 16 3.45 -10.11 -0.11
N ALA A 17 2.85 -11.01 -0.89
CA ALA A 17 1.49 -10.84 -1.43
C ALA A 17 0.41 -10.74 -0.35
N ILE A 18 0.69 -11.17 0.90
CA ILE A 18 -0.24 -11.02 2.03
C ILE A 18 -0.59 -9.56 2.34
N THR A 19 0.25 -8.62 1.89
CA THR A 19 0.07 -7.18 2.11
C THR A 19 -0.89 -6.53 1.12
N VAL A 20 -1.38 -7.26 0.12
CA VAL A 20 -2.13 -6.68 -1.01
C VAL A 20 -3.65 -6.82 -0.85
N PRO A 21 -4.22 -7.99 -0.43
CA PRO A 21 -5.66 -8.14 -0.27
C PRO A 21 -6.33 -7.11 0.66
N GLY A 22 -5.60 -6.60 1.65
CA GLY A 22 -6.11 -5.58 2.58
C GLY A 22 -6.54 -4.29 1.87
N ASP A 23 -5.85 -3.89 0.80
CA ASP A 23 -6.19 -2.70 0.00
C ASP A 23 -7.54 -2.91 -0.72
N VAL A 24 -7.70 -4.06 -1.36
CA VAL A 24 -8.93 -4.45 -2.04
C VAL A 24 -10.11 -4.48 -1.07
N VAL A 25 -9.93 -5.08 0.11
CA VAL A 25 -10.99 -5.14 1.13
C VAL A 25 -11.33 -3.73 1.64
N ALA A 26 -10.34 -2.88 1.90
CA ALA A 26 -10.57 -1.49 2.33
C ALA A 26 -11.38 -0.72 1.28
N GLY A 27 -11.03 -0.84 -0.01
CA GLY A 27 -11.77 -0.22 -1.11
C GLY A 27 -13.19 -0.75 -1.27
N ALA A 28 -13.35 -2.07 -1.21
CA ALA A 28 -14.66 -2.74 -1.30
C ALA A 28 -15.61 -2.25 -0.19
N LEU A 29 -15.14 -2.25 1.05
CA LEU A 29 -15.96 -1.82 2.18
C LEU A 29 -16.30 -0.33 2.11
N ALA A 30 -15.36 0.52 1.71
CA ALA A 30 -15.60 1.95 1.52
C ALA A 30 -16.64 2.22 0.40
N ALA A 31 -16.69 1.38 -0.64
CA ALA A 31 -17.63 1.51 -1.75
C ALA A 31 -19.01 0.86 -1.51
N GLY A 32 -19.30 0.40 -0.28
CA GLY A 32 -20.61 -0.17 0.07
C GLY A 32 -20.69 -1.70 0.04
N ARG A 33 -19.54 -2.40 0.19
CA ARG A 33 -19.46 -3.87 0.36
C ARG A 33 -19.97 -4.66 -0.85
N PRO A 34 -19.32 -4.56 -2.03
CA PRO A 34 -19.63 -5.44 -3.14
C PRO A 34 -19.44 -6.88 -2.69
N GLY A 35 -20.51 -7.67 -2.67
CA GLY A 35 -20.59 -8.95 -1.95
C GLY A 35 -19.38 -9.89 -2.07
N ILE A 36 -19.25 -10.82 -1.12
CA ILE A 36 -18.02 -11.59 -0.87
C ILE A 36 -17.35 -12.17 -2.12
N ARG A 37 -18.12 -12.76 -3.05
CA ARG A 37 -17.60 -13.35 -4.31
C ARG A 37 -16.86 -12.33 -5.19
N ARG A 38 -17.36 -11.09 -5.25
CA ARG A 38 -16.71 -10.02 -6.02
C ARG A 38 -15.42 -9.60 -5.32
N THR A 39 -15.48 -9.36 -4.02
CA THR A 39 -14.31 -8.93 -3.25
C THR A 39 -13.19 -9.97 -3.31
N THR A 40 -13.50 -11.27 -3.18
CA THR A 40 -12.49 -12.34 -3.29
C THR A 40 -11.92 -12.44 -4.70
N GLY A 41 -12.75 -12.33 -5.75
CA GLY A 41 -12.26 -12.33 -7.14
C GLY A 41 -11.35 -11.13 -7.46
N LEU A 42 -11.68 -9.94 -6.94
CA LEU A 42 -10.83 -8.75 -7.09
C LEU A 42 -9.55 -8.84 -6.26
N ALA A 43 -9.59 -9.47 -5.08
CA ALA A 43 -8.41 -9.75 -4.27
C ALA A 43 -7.47 -10.75 -4.97
N ALA A 44 -8.02 -11.80 -5.59
CA ALA A 44 -7.24 -12.73 -6.40
C ALA A 44 -6.63 -12.05 -7.64
N SER A 45 -7.39 -11.17 -8.30
CA SER A 45 -6.89 -10.32 -9.39
C SER A 45 -5.72 -9.44 -8.93
N SER A 46 -5.84 -8.79 -7.78
CA SER A 46 -4.81 -7.94 -7.20
C SER A 46 -3.54 -8.71 -6.81
N VAL A 47 -3.67 -9.90 -6.20
CA VAL A 47 -2.54 -10.79 -5.91
C VAL A 47 -1.83 -11.25 -7.19
N ALA A 48 -2.58 -11.58 -8.25
CA ALA A 48 -2.01 -11.93 -9.54
C ALA A 48 -1.22 -10.75 -10.15
N LEU A 49 -1.75 -9.52 -10.10
CA LEU A 49 -1.04 -8.33 -10.57
C LEU A 49 0.20 -8.01 -9.73
N TYR A 50 0.15 -8.22 -8.41
CA TYR A 50 1.32 -8.09 -7.55
C TYR A 50 2.42 -9.06 -7.95
N TRP A 51 2.10 -10.35 -8.08
CA TRP A 51 3.07 -11.35 -8.52
C TRP A 51 3.58 -11.11 -9.95
N ALA A 52 2.73 -10.56 -10.83
CA ALA A 52 3.15 -10.13 -12.16
C ALA A 52 4.23 -9.04 -12.08
N GLY A 53 4.00 -8.02 -11.26
CA GLY A 53 4.99 -6.96 -10.99
C GLY A 53 6.27 -7.52 -10.39
N MET A 54 6.19 -8.47 -9.45
CA MET A 54 7.39 -9.09 -8.88
C MET A 54 8.24 -9.83 -9.91
N ALA A 55 7.60 -10.61 -10.80
CA ALA A 55 8.29 -11.29 -11.89
C ALA A 55 8.84 -10.30 -12.94
N LEU A 56 8.11 -9.22 -13.23
CA LEU A 56 8.53 -8.18 -14.17
C LEU A 56 9.72 -7.38 -13.62
N ASN A 57 9.71 -7.06 -12.32
CA ASN A 57 10.78 -6.36 -11.63
C ASN A 57 12.09 -7.15 -11.76
N ASP A 58 12.09 -8.43 -11.41
CA ASP A 58 13.29 -9.29 -11.51
C ASP A 58 13.74 -9.46 -12.97
N TRP A 59 12.80 -9.54 -13.91
CA TRP A 59 13.16 -9.53 -15.33
C TRP A 59 13.83 -8.22 -15.75
N ALA A 60 13.32 -7.07 -15.32
CA ALA A 60 13.87 -5.76 -15.66
C ALA A 60 15.25 -5.53 -15.01
N ASP A 61 15.42 -5.95 -13.76
CA ASP A 61 16.64 -5.73 -12.96
C ASP A 61 17.73 -6.77 -13.19
N ARG A 62 17.49 -7.78 -14.03
CA ARG A 62 18.37 -8.95 -14.22
C ARG A 62 19.86 -8.65 -14.43
N ALA A 63 20.21 -7.51 -15.03
CA ALA A 63 21.61 -7.13 -15.27
C ALA A 63 22.27 -6.56 -13.99
N GLU A 64 21.53 -5.74 -13.24
CA GLU A 64 21.95 -5.19 -11.95
C GLU A 64 21.97 -6.28 -10.87
N ASP A 65 20.94 -7.13 -10.85
CA ASP A 65 20.87 -8.29 -9.97
C ASP A 65 22.04 -9.27 -10.21
N ALA A 66 22.57 -9.36 -11.44
CA ALA A 66 23.72 -10.21 -11.71
C ALA A 66 25.01 -9.74 -11.01
N THR A 67 25.12 -8.45 -10.72
CA THR A 67 26.25 -7.88 -9.98
C THR A 67 25.99 -7.82 -8.48
N GLU A 68 24.79 -7.42 -8.06
CA GLU A 68 24.50 -7.14 -6.64
C GLU A 68 23.97 -8.36 -5.87
N ARG A 69 23.29 -9.27 -6.55
CA ARG A 69 22.52 -10.37 -5.96
C ARG A 69 22.53 -11.62 -6.86
N PRO A 70 23.71 -12.21 -7.13
CA PRO A 70 23.87 -13.31 -8.09
C PRO A 70 23.06 -14.57 -7.73
N GLU A 71 22.62 -14.72 -6.48
CA GLU A 71 21.78 -15.82 -6.00
C GLU A 71 20.32 -15.77 -6.49
N ARG A 72 19.88 -14.64 -7.05
CA ARG A 72 18.49 -14.46 -7.53
C ARG A 72 18.14 -15.45 -8.66
N PRO A 73 16.86 -15.83 -8.83
CA PRO A 73 16.44 -16.87 -9.77
C PRO A 73 16.97 -16.71 -11.21
N ILE A 74 17.01 -15.48 -11.73
CA ILE A 74 17.44 -15.20 -13.10
C ILE A 74 18.97 -15.22 -13.24
N PRO A 75 19.75 -14.42 -12.47
CA PRO A 75 21.22 -14.46 -12.57
C PRO A 75 21.83 -15.82 -12.23
N SER A 76 21.26 -16.56 -11.27
CA SER A 76 21.73 -17.91 -10.91
C SER A 76 21.45 -18.97 -11.97
N GLY A 77 20.72 -18.65 -13.04
CA GLY A 77 20.34 -19.58 -14.10
C GLY A 77 19.23 -20.56 -13.72
N ARG A 78 18.67 -20.48 -12.50
CA ARG A 78 17.55 -21.33 -12.06
C ARG A 78 16.24 -21.04 -12.80
N LEU A 79 16.12 -19.86 -13.41
CA LEU A 79 14.99 -19.45 -14.23
C LEU A 79 15.48 -18.61 -15.42
N THR A 80 14.98 -18.88 -16.63
CA THR A 80 15.34 -18.08 -17.80
C THR A 80 14.64 -16.72 -17.77
N PRO A 81 15.24 -15.65 -18.34
CA PRO A 81 14.57 -14.36 -18.49
C PRO A 81 13.24 -14.47 -19.25
N GLY A 82 13.18 -15.32 -20.28
CA GLY A 82 11.95 -15.57 -21.03
C GLY A 82 10.83 -16.16 -20.18
N ALA A 83 11.15 -17.10 -19.28
CA ALA A 83 10.16 -17.67 -18.36
C ALA A 83 9.67 -16.64 -17.32
N ALA A 84 10.55 -15.78 -16.82
CA ALA A 84 10.17 -14.68 -15.92
C ALA A 84 9.20 -13.70 -16.61
N LEU A 85 9.52 -13.28 -17.84
CA LEU A 85 8.65 -12.39 -18.61
C LEU A 85 7.31 -13.05 -18.96
N ALA A 86 7.32 -14.33 -19.38
CA ALA A 86 6.10 -15.09 -19.65
C ALA A 86 5.24 -15.20 -18.39
N THR A 87 5.85 -15.36 -17.22
CA THR A 87 5.16 -15.37 -15.91
C THR A 87 4.53 -14.03 -15.61
N ALA A 88 5.25 -12.92 -15.81
CA ALA A 88 4.72 -11.57 -15.64
C ALA A 88 3.52 -11.30 -16.56
N ILE A 89 3.62 -11.66 -17.84
CA ILE A 89 2.53 -11.50 -18.83
C ILE A 89 1.33 -12.39 -18.47
N GLY A 90 1.58 -13.67 -18.15
CA GLY A 90 0.54 -14.63 -17.81
C GLY A 90 -0.23 -14.23 -16.56
N LEU A 91 0.47 -13.81 -15.50
CA LEU A 91 -0.15 -13.31 -14.27
C LEU A 91 -0.88 -11.97 -14.49
N THR A 92 -0.36 -11.09 -15.35
CA THR A 92 -1.07 -9.87 -15.75
C THR A 92 -2.39 -10.24 -16.44
N GLY A 93 -2.37 -11.16 -17.41
CA GLY A 93 -3.55 -11.66 -18.09
C GLY A 93 -4.56 -12.32 -17.14
N ALA A 94 -4.09 -13.15 -16.20
CA ALA A 94 -4.92 -13.75 -15.16
C ALA A 94 -5.56 -12.69 -14.26
N GLY A 95 -4.80 -11.68 -13.83
CA GLY A 95 -5.29 -10.55 -13.04
C GLY A 95 -6.39 -9.78 -13.76
N LEU A 96 -6.20 -9.46 -15.05
CA LEU A 96 -7.21 -8.80 -15.88
C LEU A 96 -8.46 -9.68 -16.09
N GLY A 97 -8.28 -10.98 -16.35
CA GLY A 97 -9.38 -11.94 -16.52
C GLY A 97 -10.22 -12.09 -15.26
N LEU A 98 -9.58 -12.26 -14.10
CA LEU A 98 -10.26 -12.33 -12.80
C LEU A 98 -11.04 -11.05 -12.49
N ALA A 99 -10.48 -9.88 -12.82
CA ALA A 99 -11.19 -8.61 -12.67
C ALA A 99 -12.41 -8.48 -13.60
N ALA A 100 -12.29 -8.95 -14.84
CA ALA A 100 -13.39 -8.97 -15.79
C ALA A 100 -14.53 -9.88 -15.30
N LEU A 101 -14.20 -11.07 -14.80
CA LEU A 101 -15.17 -12.04 -14.26
C LEU A 101 -15.83 -11.54 -12.97
N ALA A 102 -15.05 -10.99 -12.04
CA ALA A 102 -15.56 -10.57 -10.73
C ALA A 102 -16.20 -9.18 -10.76
N GLY A 103 -15.61 -8.22 -11.47
CA GLY A 103 -15.98 -6.80 -11.50
C GLY A 103 -16.73 -6.35 -12.76
N GLY A 104 -16.64 -7.10 -13.85
CA GLY A 104 -17.19 -6.74 -15.15
C GLY A 104 -16.32 -5.74 -15.93
N ARG A 105 -16.73 -5.44 -17.16
CA ARG A 105 -16.00 -4.56 -18.10
C ARG A 105 -15.67 -3.18 -17.52
N ARG A 106 -16.57 -2.58 -16.72
CA ARG A 106 -16.34 -1.25 -16.13
C ARG A 106 -15.17 -1.28 -15.12
N THR A 107 -15.08 -2.30 -14.29
CA THR A 107 -13.97 -2.46 -13.34
C THR A 107 -12.67 -2.73 -14.07
N LEU A 108 -12.67 -3.64 -15.04
CA LEU A 108 -11.51 -3.92 -15.88
C LEU A 108 -10.94 -2.63 -16.50
N LEU A 109 -11.78 -1.86 -17.20
CA LEU A 109 -11.32 -0.67 -17.93
C LEU A 109 -10.93 0.50 -17.03
N ARG A 110 -11.68 0.75 -15.96
CA ARG A 110 -11.51 1.97 -15.14
C ARG A 110 -10.62 1.78 -13.91
N ARG A 111 -10.35 0.55 -13.50
CA ARG A 111 -9.59 0.25 -12.28
C ARG A 111 -8.38 -0.63 -12.57
N THR A 112 -8.63 -1.78 -13.17
CA THR A 112 -7.61 -2.84 -13.28
C THR A 112 -6.58 -2.53 -14.36
N LEU A 113 -6.98 -2.02 -15.53
CA LEU A 113 -6.03 -1.60 -16.57
C LEU A 113 -5.11 -0.47 -16.10
N PRO A 114 -5.60 0.63 -15.48
CA PRO A 114 -4.72 1.63 -14.89
C PRO A 114 -3.77 1.07 -13.83
N LEU A 115 -4.24 0.15 -12.97
CA LEU A 115 -3.40 -0.53 -11.99
C LEU A 115 -2.28 -1.35 -12.66
N ALA A 116 -2.61 -2.19 -13.63
CA ALA A 116 -1.64 -2.99 -14.37
C ALA A 116 -0.63 -2.08 -15.11
N ALA A 117 -1.10 -1.00 -15.73
CA ALA A 117 -0.24 -0.02 -16.37
C ALA A 117 0.72 0.66 -15.38
N ALA A 118 0.26 1.01 -14.19
CA ALA A 118 1.11 1.60 -13.15
C ALA A 118 2.19 0.62 -12.66
N VAL A 119 1.84 -0.67 -12.50
CA VAL A 119 2.81 -1.73 -12.15
C VAL A 119 3.90 -1.83 -13.23
N TRP A 120 3.50 -1.97 -14.50
CA TRP A 120 4.45 -2.06 -15.61
C TRP A 120 5.30 -0.81 -15.79
N ALA A 121 4.69 0.37 -15.67
CA ALA A 121 5.41 1.64 -15.77
C ALA A 121 6.44 1.81 -14.64
N TYR A 122 6.13 1.35 -13.43
CA TYR A 122 7.07 1.32 -12.32
C TYR A 122 8.28 0.43 -12.63
N ASP A 123 8.03 -0.83 -13.00
CA ASP A 123 9.09 -1.83 -13.17
C ASP A 123 9.98 -1.56 -14.37
N LEU A 124 9.42 -1.03 -15.47
CA LEU A 124 10.16 -0.80 -16.72
C LEU A 124 10.91 0.53 -16.80
N GLY A 125 10.69 1.45 -15.86
CA GLY A 125 11.43 2.72 -15.91
C GLY A 125 11.21 3.70 -14.78
N LEU A 126 10.01 3.83 -14.21
CA LEU A 126 9.78 4.92 -13.24
C LEU A 126 10.54 4.70 -11.93
N LYS A 127 10.83 3.45 -11.52
CA LYS A 127 11.50 3.14 -10.25
C LYS A 127 12.89 3.78 -10.09
N SER A 128 13.64 3.93 -11.19
CA SER A 128 14.96 4.55 -11.21
C SER A 128 14.93 6.08 -11.37
N THR A 129 13.76 6.67 -11.62
CA THR A 129 13.59 8.13 -11.77
C THR A 129 13.16 8.78 -10.45
N PRO A 130 13.22 10.12 -10.31
CA PRO A 130 12.61 10.83 -9.18
C PRO A 130 11.12 10.51 -8.94
N LEU A 131 10.39 10.06 -9.97
CA LEU A 131 8.96 9.70 -9.89
C LEU A 131 8.69 8.32 -9.27
N GLY A 132 9.71 7.49 -9.01
CA GLY A 132 9.54 6.13 -8.49
C GLY A 132 8.63 6.03 -7.26
N PRO A 133 8.80 6.85 -6.19
CA PRO A 133 7.93 6.81 -5.02
C PRO A 133 6.49 7.19 -5.34
N ALA A 134 6.28 8.14 -6.27
CA ALA A 134 4.94 8.55 -6.70
C ALA A 134 4.26 7.44 -7.52
N ALA A 135 5.00 6.75 -8.39
CA ALA A 135 4.50 5.62 -9.17
C ALA A 135 4.11 4.43 -8.26
N MET A 136 4.95 4.08 -7.29
CA MET A 136 4.64 3.02 -6.31
C MET A 136 3.42 3.39 -5.45
N ALA A 137 3.34 4.64 -4.98
CA ALA A 137 2.17 5.15 -4.26
C ALA A 137 0.89 5.13 -5.11
N ALA A 138 0.99 5.48 -6.39
CA ALA A 138 -0.12 5.42 -7.33
C ALA A 138 -0.59 3.97 -7.55
N ALA A 139 0.34 3.02 -7.71
CA ALA A 139 -0.01 1.60 -7.82
C ALA A 139 -0.80 1.12 -6.60
N ARG A 140 -0.36 1.45 -5.37
CA ARG A 140 -1.08 1.08 -4.14
C ARG A 140 -2.41 1.81 -3.99
N ALA A 141 -2.50 3.08 -4.39
CA ALA A 141 -3.77 3.81 -4.42
C ALA A 141 -4.77 3.16 -5.39
N LEU A 142 -4.32 2.81 -6.60
CA LEU A 142 -5.12 2.17 -7.63
C LEU A 142 -5.58 0.77 -7.21
N ASP A 143 -4.80 0.07 -6.40
CA ASP A 143 -5.18 -1.23 -5.84
C ASP A 143 -6.32 -1.12 -4.82
N VAL A 144 -6.29 -0.09 -3.95
CA VAL A 144 -7.45 0.24 -3.11
C VAL A 144 -8.67 0.58 -3.98
N LEU A 145 -8.49 1.39 -5.02
CA LEU A 145 -9.58 1.75 -5.93
C LEU A 145 -10.09 0.55 -6.75
N HIS A 146 -9.25 -0.43 -7.05
CA HIS A 146 -9.62 -1.69 -7.69
C HIS A 146 -10.61 -2.48 -6.84
N GLY A 147 -10.42 -2.48 -5.52
CA GLY A 147 -11.38 -3.07 -4.56
C GLY A 147 -12.79 -2.51 -4.62
N THR A 148 -12.97 -1.26 -5.07
CA THR A 148 -14.32 -0.67 -5.22
C THR A 148 -15.17 -1.39 -6.27
N GLY A 149 -14.55 -2.16 -7.17
CA GLY A 149 -15.25 -2.82 -8.26
C GLY A 149 -16.01 -1.80 -9.13
N PRO A 150 -17.31 -2.02 -9.41
CA PRO A 150 -18.12 -1.06 -10.15
C PRO A 150 -18.67 0.08 -9.27
N GLY A 151 -18.38 0.07 -7.97
CA GLY A 151 -18.87 1.05 -7.00
C GLY A 151 -18.24 2.44 -7.13
N ARG A 152 -18.69 3.36 -6.26
CA ARG A 152 -18.25 4.75 -6.26
C ARG A 152 -16.83 4.88 -5.69
N ALA A 153 -15.84 5.08 -6.56
CA ALA A 153 -14.44 5.29 -6.12
C ALA A 153 -14.25 6.47 -5.17
N ALA A 154 -15.07 7.51 -5.29
CA ALA A 154 -14.98 8.69 -4.42
C ALA A 154 -15.01 8.32 -2.93
N ALA A 155 -15.81 7.32 -2.54
CA ALA A 155 -15.93 6.86 -1.16
C ALA A 155 -14.65 6.17 -0.64
N ALA A 156 -13.83 5.61 -1.55
CA ALA A 156 -12.57 4.96 -1.21
C ALA A 156 -11.36 5.92 -1.26
N LEU A 157 -11.52 7.17 -1.71
CA LEU A 157 -10.42 8.13 -1.82
C LEU A 157 -9.66 8.36 -0.51
N PRO A 158 -10.31 8.47 0.67
CA PRO A 158 -9.57 8.58 1.93
C PRO A 158 -8.71 7.35 2.22
N ALA A 159 -9.22 6.14 1.96
CA ALA A 159 -8.46 4.91 2.15
C ALA A 159 -7.29 4.82 1.17
N ALA A 160 -7.53 5.10 -0.11
CA ALA A 160 -6.51 5.12 -1.15
C ALA A 160 -5.42 6.15 -0.84
N THR A 161 -5.80 7.33 -0.34
CA THR A 161 -4.86 8.40 0.06
C THR A 161 -4.00 7.98 1.24
N ALA A 162 -4.58 7.36 2.28
CA ALA A 162 -3.82 6.92 3.45
C ALA A 162 -2.75 5.90 3.06
N VAL A 163 -3.14 4.91 2.25
CA VAL A 163 -2.22 3.89 1.72
C VAL A 163 -1.16 4.54 0.83
N ALA A 164 -1.56 5.39 -0.12
CA ALA A 164 -0.64 6.07 -1.03
C ALA A 164 0.39 6.94 -0.29
N ALA A 165 -0.05 7.74 0.68
CA ALA A 165 0.83 8.61 1.46
C ALA A 165 1.84 7.80 2.27
N HIS A 166 1.38 6.73 2.93
CA HIS A 166 2.27 5.82 3.64
C HIS A 166 3.28 5.16 2.70
N THR A 167 2.83 4.59 1.57
CA THR A 167 3.70 3.98 0.57
C THR A 167 4.70 4.97 0.00
N PHE A 168 4.29 6.20 -0.31
CA PHE A 168 5.17 7.25 -0.81
C PHE A 168 6.30 7.54 0.17
N ALA A 169 5.95 7.75 1.45
CA ALA A 169 6.93 8.02 2.50
C ALA A 169 7.92 6.87 2.71
N VAL A 170 7.45 5.63 2.71
CA VAL A 170 8.32 4.44 2.84
C VAL A 170 9.22 4.28 1.62
N THR A 171 8.69 4.49 0.41
CA THR A 171 9.45 4.33 -0.84
C THR A 171 10.48 5.44 -1.05
N ARG A 172 10.22 6.66 -0.54
CA ARG A 172 11.25 7.71 -0.49
C ARG A 172 12.37 7.34 0.46
N LEU A 173 12.01 6.91 1.68
CA LEU A 173 12.98 6.53 2.69
C LEU A 173 13.84 5.34 2.26
N SER A 174 13.27 4.38 1.50
CA SER A 174 13.99 3.20 1.02
C SER A 174 15.12 3.49 0.03
N ARG A 175 15.14 4.67 -0.59
CA ARG A 175 16.25 5.09 -1.47
C ARG A 175 17.55 5.37 -0.72
N HIS A 176 17.46 5.51 0.60
CA HIS A 176 18.56 5.90 1.46
C HIS A 176 19.08 4.74 2.32
N GLU A 177 18.76 3.50 1.93
CA GLU A 177 19.14 2.30 2.69
C GLU A 177 20.61 1.93 2.61
N VAL A 178 21.36 2.45 1.63
CA VAL A 178 22.79 2.17 1.44
C VAL A 178 23.64 3.21 2.17
N ASP A 179 23.44 4.50 1.87
CA ASP A 179 24.30 5.58 2.33
C ASP A 179 23.76 6.36 3.55
N GLY A 180 22.52 6.11 3.95
CA GLY A 180 21.81 6.92 4.94
C GLY A 180 21.04 8.08 4.31
N ALA A 181 20.22 8.75 5.12
CA ALA A 181 19.23 9.70 4.63
C ALA A 181 19.57 11.15 4.99
N PRO A 182 19.22 12.13 4.13
CA PRO A 182 19.17 13.52 4.57
C PRO A 182 18.08 13.69 5.63
N THR A 183 18.28 14.61 6.59
CA THR A 183 17.37 14.75 7.75
C THR A 183 15.92 15.07 7.40
N SER A 184 15.64 15.54 6.18
CA SER A 184 14.31 15.80 5.66
C SER A 184 13.49 14.52 5.44
N GLU A 185 14.10 13.41 5.00
CA GLU A 185 13.38 12.18 4.63
C GLU A 185 12.80 11.45 5.85
N PRO A 186 13.56 11.22 6.94
CA PRO A 186 13.00 10.67 8.18
C PRO A 186 11.90 11.55 8.78
N LYS A 187 12.07 12.88 8.74
CA LYS A 187 11.06 13.84 9.23
C LYS A 187 9.77 13.77 8.42
N LEU A 188 9.87 13.68 7.09
CA LEU A 188 8.71 13.50 6.20
C LEU A 188 7.98 12.18 6.51
N SER A 189 8.73 11.09 6.70
CA SER A 189 8.17 9.78 7.02
C SER A 189 7.41 9.78 8.35
N LEU A 190 8.00 10.37 9.39
CA LEU A 190 7.35 10.56 10.69
C LEU A 190 6.11 11.47 10.57
N ALA A 191 6.23 12.61 9.91
CA ALA A 191 5.13 13.56 9.75
C ALA A 191 3.94 12.95 9.00
N THR A 192 4.21 12.15 7.96
CA THR A 192 3.17 11.44 7.20
C THR A 192 2.44 10.43 8.08
N THR A 193 3.19 9.66 8.89
CA THR A 193 2.61 8.67 9.82
C THR A 193 1.75 9.36 10.88
N THR A 194 2.23 10.46 11.45
CA THR A 194 1.49 11.28 12.43
C THR A 194 0.22 11.86 11.82
N ALA A 195 0.27 12.35 10.58
CA ALA A 195 -0.91 12.88 9.87
C ALA A 195 -1.97 11.80 9.63
N ILE A 196 -1.57 10.61 9.19
CA ILE A 196 -2.47 9.47 8.99
C ILE A 196 -3.09 9.03 10.32
N ALA A 197 -2.26 8.89 11.37
CA ALA A 197 -2.71 8.50 12.69
C ALA A 197 -3.66 9.54 13.31
N GLY A 198 -3.31 10.82 13.20
CA GLY A 198 -4.12 11.94 13.69
C GLY A 198 -5.47 12.04 12.98
N ALA A 199 -5.50 11.91 11.65
CA ALA A 199 -6.76 11.87 10.89
C ALA A 199 -7.63 10.66 11.27
N GLY A 200 -7.02 9.50 11.50
CA GLY A 200 -7.70 8.30 12.00
C GLY A 200 -8.31 8.50 13.39
N ALA A 201 -7.56 9.13 14.30
CA ALA A 201 -8.00 9.39 15.68
C ALA A 201 -9.12 10.44 15.71
N ALA A 202 -8.99 11.53 14.94
CA ALA A 202 -10.04 12.54 14.79
C ALA A 202 -11.34 11.92 14.26
N HIS A 203 -11.26 11.06 13.24
CA HIS A 203 -12.41 10.31 12.73
C HIS A 203 -13.03 9.41 13.80
N LEU A 204 -12.21 8.72 14.58
CA LEU A 204 -12.70 7.85 15.67
C LEU A 204 -13.48 8.67 16.70
N LEU A 205 -12.91 9.76 17.20
CA LEU A 205 -13.52 10.66 18.19
C LEU A 205 -14.85 11.26 17.68
N ALA A 206 -14.89 11.70 16.42
CA ALA A 206 -16.10 12.23 15.79
C ALA A 206 -17.23 11.20 15.69
N THR A 207 -16.90 9.90 15.65
CA THR A 207 -17.89 8.80 15.53
C THR A 207 -18.35 8.22 16.87
N THR A 208 -17.68 8.59 17.97
CA THR A 208 -17.96 8.09 19.32
C THR A 208 -18.46 9.16 20.29
N GLY A 209 -18.30 10.45 19.97
CA GLY A 209 -18.75 11.58 20.81
C GLY A 209 -20.25 11.93 20.67
N PRO A 210 -20.82 12.70 21.61
CA PRO A 210 -22.16 13.27 21.47
C PRO A 210 -22.25 14.15 20.21
N ARG A 211 -23.32 14.02 19.41
CA ARG A 211 -23.52 14.81 18.19
C ARG A 211 -23.57 16.31 18.51
N ALA A 212 -22.47 17.02 18.30
CA ALA A 212 -22.51 18.46 18.11
C ALA A 212 -22.82 18.76 16.64
N ALA A 213 -23.77 19.67 16.39
CA ALA A 213 -24.14 20.11 15.05
C ALA A 213 -22.92 20.73 14.34
N THR A 214 -22.45 20.10 13.27
CA THR A 214 -21.30 20.59 12.51
C THR A 214 -21.72 21.56 11.41
N THR A 215 -21.12 22.74 11.42
CA THR A 215 -21.18 23.76 10.38
C THR A 215 -20.46 23.30 9.10
N HIS A 216 -21.00 23.73 7.97
CA HIS A 216 -20.53 23.44 6.62
C HIS A 216 -19.14 24.03 6.39
N VAL A 217 -18.12 23.20 6.10
CA VAL A 217 -16.79 23.66 5.69
C VAL A 217 -16.64 23.47 4.17
N SER A 218 -16.07 24.48 3.53
CA SER A 218 -15.89 24.67 2.09
C SER A 218 -15.06 23.57 1.41
N GLN A 219 -15.30 23.39 0.10
CA GLN A 219 -14.73 22.33 -0.74
C GLN A 219 -13.18 22.23 -0.68
N PRO A 220 -12.63 20.99 -0.63
CA PRO A 220 -11.20 20.76 -0.61
C PRO A 220 -10.59 20.76 -2.03
N PRO A 221 -9.29 21.05 -2.17
CA PRO A 221 -8.61 21.02 -3.47
C PRO A 221 -8.54 19.60 -4.05
N THR A 222 -8.70 19.49 -5.36
CA THR A 222 -8.66 18.21 -6.11
C THR A 222 -7.30 17.52 -6.03
N ALA A 223 -7.30 16.20 -5.80
CA ALA A 223 -6.13 15.31 -5.76
C ALA A 223 -5.16 15.46 -6.97
N ALA A 224 -5.67 15.91 -8.12
CA ALA A 224 -4.88 16.20 -9.32
C ALA A 224 -3.81 17.30 -9.13
N ARG A 225 -4.03 18.29 -8.25
CA ARG A 225 -3.07 19.38 -8.01
C ARG A 225 -1.88 18.96 -7.15
N LEU A 226 -2.02 17.92 -6.33
CA LEU A 226 -0.97 17.44 -5.42
C LEU A 226 0.00 16.46 -6.09
N PHE A 227 -0.48 15.63 -7.03
CA PHE A 227 0.40 14.80 -7.86
C PHE A 227 1.31 15.64 -8.76
N SER A 228 0.84 16.81 -9.21
CA SER A 228 1.67 17.80 -9.91
C SER A 228 2.76 18.38 -8.98
N ALA A 229 2.39 18.81 -7.76
CA ALA A 229 3.35 19.39 -6.81
C ALA A 229 4.41 18.37 -6.30
N ALA A 230 4.11 17.08 -6.31
CA ALA A 230 5.06 16.02 -5.97
C ALA A 230 6.03 15.70 -7.13
N ALA A 231 5.67 16.01 -8.37
CA ALA A 231 6.54 15.83 -9.54
C ALA A 231 7.61 16.94 -9.65
N ASP A 232 7.36 18.11 -9.06
CA ASP A 232 8.21 19.30 -9.19
C ASP A 232 9.46 19.32 -8.28
N GLY A 233 9.76 18.24 -7.55
CA GLY A 233 11.08 18.01 -6.95
C GLY A 233 11.63 19.04 -5.93
N ALA A 234 10.83 20.03 -5.51
CA ALA A 234 11.30 21.09 -4.62
C ALA A 234 10.92 20.83 -3.15
N HIS A 235 11.93 20.82 -2.26
CA HIS A 235 11.88 20.88 -0.79
C HIS A 235 10.50 20.83 -0.10
N LEU A 236 9.90 19.63 0.03
CA LEU A 236 8.67 19.42 0.79
C LEU A 236 8.96 19.04 2.25
N GLY A 237 9.27 20.05 3.09
CA GLY A 237 9.32 19.90 4.54
C GLY A 237 8.11 20.56 5.21
N ALA A 238 7.24 19.78 5.88
CA ALA A 238 6.02 20.15 6.62
C ALA A 238 4.66 20.35 5.87
N PRO A 239 4.52 21.00 4.70
CA PRO A 239 3.21 21.23 4.07
C PRO A 239 2.60 19.97 3.44
N ALA A 240 3.41 18.94 3.17
CA ALA A 240 2.94 17.65 2.66
C ALA A 240 2.07 16.89 3.70
N ALA A 241 2.43 16.95 4.99
CA ALA A 241 1.67 16.28 6.05
C ALA A 241 0.30 16.93 6.29
N GLY A 242 0.24 18.28 6.24
CA GLY A 242 -1.02 19.02 6.30
C GLY A 242 -1.93 18.72 5.10
N SER A 243 -1.36 18.57 3.91
CA SER A 243 -2.09 18.21 2.69
C SER A 243 -2.67 16.79 2.76
N VAL A 244 -1.93 15.82 3.33
CA VAL A 244 -2.42 14.46 3.57
C VAL A 244 -3.56 14.46 4.59
N ALA A 245 -3.40 15.13 5.73
CA ALA A 245 -4.45 15.23 6.76
C ALA A 245 -5.73 15.89 6.20
N ALA A 246 -5.59 16.96 5.43
CA ALA A 246 -6.71 17.65 4.78
C ALA A 246 -7.43 16.73 3.76
N LEU A 247 -6.69 15.96 2.95
CA LEU A 247 -7.28 15.05 1.96
C LEU A 247 -7.99 13.85 2.62
N LEU A 248 -7.50 13.39 3.77
CA LEU A 248 -8.14 12.35 4.58
C LEU A 248 -9.43 12.85 5.24
N ALA A 249 -9.47 14.13 5.65
CA ALA A 249 -10.66 14.76 6.22
C ALA A 249 -11.71 15.15 5.15
N ALA A 250 -11.26 15.55 3.96
CA ALA A 250 -12.05 16.01 2.82
C ALA A 250 -13.06 14.99 2.26
N GLY A 251 -12.80 13.70 2.46
CA GLY A 251 -13.55 12.63 1.80
C GLY A 251 -14.47 11.84 2.71
N THR A 252 -14.97 12.38 3.82
CA THR A 252 -16.03 11.76 4.62
C THR A 252 -17.40 12.19 4.09
N PRO A 253 -18.09 11.41 3.24
CA PRO A 253 -19.45 11.72 2.86
C PRO A 253 -20.36 11.25 4.00
N ASP A 254 -21.19 12.17 4.49
CA ASP A 254 -22.20 11.99 5.54
C ASP A 254 -21.69 11.85 6.98
N ALA A 255 -22.45 12.47 7.89
CA ALA A 255 -22.25 12.36 9.33
C ALA A 255 -22.30 10.87 9.72
N PRO A 256 -21.21 10.30 10.24
CA PRO A 256 -21.16 8.86 10.47
C PRO A 256 -22.25 8.46 11.46
N ALA A 257 -22.95 7.36 11.16
CA ALA A 257 -23.82 6.71 12.13
C ALA A 257 -22.99 6.37 13.39
N ALA A 258 -23.61 6.48 14.56
CA ALA A 258 -22.97 6.18 15.84
C ALA A 258 -22.36 4.77 15.78
N ARG A 259 -21.05 4.66 16.06
CA ARG A 259 -20.37 3.37 16.04
C ARG A 259 -20.68 2.55 17.29
N LYS A 260 -20.71 1.22 17.13
CA LYS A 260 -20.71 0.32 18.29
C LYS A 260 -19.39 0.47 19.04
N PRO A 261 -19.38 0.41 20.39
CA PRO A 261 -18.15 0.51 21.19
C PRO A 261 -17.05 -0.48 20.77
N VAL A 262 -17.44 -1.70 20.40
CA VAL A 262 -16.51 -2.73 19.93
C VAL A 262 -15.82 -2.34 18.61
N ASP A 263 -16.52 -1.71 17.68
CA ASP A 263 -15.96 -1.25 16.39
C ASP A 263 -14.95 -0.12 16.62
N ALA A 264 -15.27 0.78 17.55
CA ALA A 264 -14.39 1.86 17.97
C ALA A 264 -13.11 1.31 18.64
N LEU A 265 -13.25 0.32 19.52
CA LEU A 265 -12.12 -0.34 20.18
C LEU A 265 -11.19 -1.01 19.18
N VAL A 266 -11.73 -1.81 18.24
CA VAL A 266 -10.92 -2.51 17.22
C VAL A 266 -10.24 -1.51 16.29
N THR A 267 -10.95 -0.46 15.86
CA THR A 267 -10.38 0.60 15.02
C THR A 267 -9.25 1.33 15.75
N GLY A 268 -9.47 1.72 17.02
CA GLY A 268 -8.46 2.38 17.85
C GLY A 268 -7.24 1.51 18.11
N ALA A 269 -7.44 0.22 18.40
CA ALA A 269 -6.34 -0.72 18.60
C ALA A 269 -5.51 -0.95 17.33
N ALA A 270 -6.15 -1.10 16.17
CA ALA A 270 -5.45 -1.22 14.89
C ALA A 270 -4.66 0.05 14.54
N LEU A 271 -5.24 1.23 14.79
CA LEU A 271 -4.59 2.52 14.56
C LEU A 271 -3.39 2.74 15.49
N ALA A 272 -3.53 2.38 16.76
CA ALA A 272 -2.44 2.41 17.73
C ALA A 272 -1.31 1.43 17.33
N THR A 273 -1.66 0.25 16.83
CA THR A 273 -0.69 -0.73 16.32
C THR A 273 0.07 -0.19 15.11
N TYR A 274 -0.62 0.46 14.16
CA TYR A 274 -0.02 1.15 13.02
C TYR A 274 0.98 2.21 13.48
N ALA A 275 0.53 3.16 14.31
CA ALA A 275 1.38 4.24 14.80
C ALA A 275 2.57 3.70 15.60
N GLY A 276 2.35 2.72 16.48
CA GLY A 276 3.38 2.11 17.31
C GLY A 276 4.45 1.35 16.51
N THR A 277 4.05 0.66 15.44
CA THR A 277 4.98 -0.08 14.57
C THR A 277 5.96 0.87 13.88
N CYS A 278 5.50 2.04 13.45
CA CYS A 278 6.34 3.06 12.82
C CYS A 278 7.14 3.91 13.82
N ALA A 279 6.51 4.35 14.92
CA ALA A 279 6.97 5.48 15.74
C ALA A 279 8.38 5.27 16.30
N ARG A 280 8.71 4.09 16.80
CA ARG A 280 10.02 3.81 17.40
C ARG A 280 11.14 3.91 16.35
N ALA A 281 10.97 3.25 15.20
CA ALA A 281 11.99 3.21 14.16
C ALA A 281 12.14 4.59 13.47
N GLN A 282 11.02 5.26 13.17
CA GLN A 282 11.04 6.61 12.61
C GLN A 282 11.65 7.64 13.56
N SER A 283 11.35 7.58 14.86
CA SER A 283 11.98 8.47 15.84
C SER A 283 13.49 8.21 15.96
N ALA A 284 13.91 6.96 15.86
CA ALA A 284 15.32 6.60 15.90
C ALA A 284 16.09 7.12 14.68
N VAL A 285 15.52 7.03 13.48
CA VAL A 285 16.16 7.51 12.25
C VAL A 285 16.10 9.04 12.11
N VAL A 286 15.12 9.72 12.72
CA VAL A 286 15.10 11.20 12.79
C VAL A 286 16.27 11.73 13.62
N ARG A 287 16.68 11.02 14.69
CA ARG A 287 17.79 11.43 15.56
C ARG A 287 19.15 11.12 14.96
N ASP A 288 19.26 10.05 14.19
CA ASP A 288 20.48 9.60 13.53
C ASP A 288 20.06 8.91 12.22
N PRO A 289 20.25 9.56 11.07
CA PRO A 289 19.77 9.06 9.79
C PRO A 289 20.77 8.10 9.11
N SER A 290 21.50 7.31 9.89
CA SER A 290 22.40 6.27 9.38
C SER A 290 21.67 5.14 8.63
N ALA A 291 22.35 4.56 7.63
CA ALA A 291 21.82 3.50 6.79
C ALA A 291 21.16 2.32 7.55
N PRO A 292 21.73 1.79 8.67
CA PRO A 292 21.07 0.73 9.44
C PRO A 292 19.72 1.16 10.03
N ARG A 293 19.60 2.41 10.49
CA ARG A 293 18.34 2.95 11.04
C ARG A 293 17.33 3.24 9.95
N VAL A 294 17.78 3.67 8.77
CA VAL A 294 16.94 3.80 7.58
C VAL A 294 16.32 2.45 7.22
N ARG A 295 17.13 1.38 7.07
CA ARG A 295 16.64 0.01 6.81
C ARG A 295 15.64 -0.47 7.86
N ALA A 296 15.91 -0.21 9.14
CA ALA A 296 14.99 -0.55 10.22
C ALA A 296 13.65 0.21 10.11
N ALA A 297 13.69 1.50 9.76
CA ALA A 297 12.50 2.33 9.59
C ALA A 297 11.68 1.95 8.34
N VAL A 298 12.34 1.60 7.23
CA VAL A 298 11.69 1.09 6.02
C VAL A 298 11.02 -0.25 6.30
N GLY A 299 11.74 -1.18 6.93
CA GLY A 299 11.19 -2.48 7.35
C GLY A 299 9.99 -2.34 8.29
N ALA A 300 10.06 -1.42 9.26
CA ALA A 300 8.93 -1.09 10.13
C ALA A 300 7.75 -0.52 9.33
N GLY A 301 8.00 0.36 8.36
CA GLY A 301 6.99 0.89 7.46
C GLY A 301 6.29 -0.19 6.65
N ILE A 302 7.03 -1.11 6.03
CA ILE A 302 6.46 -2.24 5.28
C ILE A 302 5.52 -3.07 6.16
N HIS A 303 5.91 -3.35 7.40
CA HIS A 303 5.07 -4.10 8.34
C HIS A 303 3.85 -3.30 8.81
N ALA A 304 3.97 -1.98 8.97
CA ALA A 304 2.88 -1.12 9.42
C ALA A 304 1.71 -1.04 8.43
N LEU A 305 1.92 -1.41 7.17
CA LEU A 305 0.87 -1.42 6.15
C LEU A 305 -0.31 -2.34 6.50
N LEU A 306 -0.06 -3.50 7.11
CA LEU A 306 -1.11 -4.44 7.54
C LEU A 306 -2.02 -3.84 8.64
N PRO A 307 -1.47 -3.29 9.74
CA PRO A 307 -2.25 -2.52 10.71
C PRO A 307 -2.98 -1.30 10.12
N LEU A 308 -2.39 -0.61 9.14
CA LEU A 308 -3.06 0.49 8.44
C LEU A 308 -4.31 -0.01 7.70
N GLN A 309 -4.17 -1.08 6.92
CA GLN A 309 -5.29 -1.72 6.22
C GLN A 309 -6.36 -2.20 7.21
N ALA A 310 -5.95 -2.84 8.31
CA ALA A 310 -6.85 -3.26 9.38
C ALA A 310 -7.65 -2.08 9.96
N THR A 311 -6.99 -0.94 10.17
CA THR A 311 -7.66 0.30 10.61
C THR A 311 -8.71 0.74 9.60
N LEU A 312 -8.37 0.77 8.30
CA LEU A 312 -9.30 1.19 7.24
C LEU A 312 -10.50 0.24 7.12
N VAL A 313 -10.28 -1.06 7.26
CA VAL A 313 -11.31 -2.12 7.23
C VAL A 313 -12.24 -2.02 8.44
N ALA A 314 -11.68 -1.88 9.65
CA ALA A 314 -12.45 -1.69 10.88
C ALA A 314 -13.26 -0.37 10.82
N ARG A 315 -12.64 0.71 10.31
CA ARG A 315 -13.28 2.01 10.10
C ARG A 315 -14.49 1.91 9.15
N ALA A 316 -14.45 1.03 8.16
CA ALA A 316 -15.57 0.76 7.26
C ALA A 316 -16.64 -0.20 7.86
N GLY A 317 -16.58 -0.44 9.17
CA GLY A 317 -17.58 -1.20 9.94
C GLY A 317 -17.47 -2.71 9.81
N ALA A 318 -16.28 -3.24 9.51
CA ALA A 318 -16.03 -4.68 9.41
C ALA A 318 -14.86 -5.13 10.32
N PRO A 319 -14.94 -4.94 11.65
CA PRO A 319 -13.83 -5.21 12.57
C PRO A 319 -13.36 -6.67 12.55
N LEU A 320 -14.25 -7.63 12.31
CA LEU A 320 -13.89 -9.05 12.20
C LEU A 320 -12.96 -9.34 11.01
N LEU A 321 -13.11 -8.59 9.91
CA LEU A 321 -12.22 -8.71 8.74
C LEU A 321 -10.86 -8.02 8.98
N ALA A 322 -10.76 -7.14 9.98
CA ALA A 322 -9.51 -6.48 10.36
C ALA A 322 -8.60 -7.38 11.21
N LEU A 323 -9.16 -8.30 12.01
CA LEU A 323 -8.39 -9.16 12.91
C LEU A 323 -7.35 -10.03 12.19
N PRO A 324 -7.66 -10.70 11.06
CA PRO A 324 -6.66 -11.49 10.33
C PRO A 324 -5.50 -10.65 9.78
N LEU A 325 -5.75 -9.39 9.40
CA LEU A 325 -4.72 -8.49 8.88
C LEU A 325 -3.69 -8.13 9.96
N VAL A 326 -4.14 -7.87 11.19
CA VAL A 326 -3.25 -7.63 12.33
C VAL A 326 -2.54 -8.92 12.74
N ALA A 327 -3.26 -10.05 12.77
CA ALA A 327 -2.69 -11.36 13.14
C ALA A 327 -1.67 -11.89 12.11
N ALA A 328 -1.71 -11.41 10.86
CA ALA A 328 -0.77 -11.77 9.81
C ALA A 328 0.63 -11.18 10.03
N LEU A 329 0.79 -10.15 10.87
CA LEU A 329 2.06 -9.44 11.11
C LEU A 329 3.23 -10.39 11.51
N PRO A 330 3.10 -11.26 12.53
CA PRO A 330 4.14 -12.25 12.86
C PRO A 330 4.34 -13.32 11.79
N LEU A 331 3.32 -13.60 10.96
CA LEU A 331 3.41 -14.58 9.88
C LEU A 331 4.25 -14.07 8.70
N VAL A 332 4.15 -12.78 8.36
CA VAL A 332 4.95 -12.18 7.26
C VAL A 332 6.44 -12.40 7.51
N GLY A 333 6.92 -12.05 8.71
CA GLY A 333 8.33 -12.22 9.07
C GLY A 333 8.79 -13.68 9.10
N ARG A 334 7.91 -14.62 9.48
CA ARG A 334 8.23 -16.06 9.50
C ARG A 334 8.25 -16.68 8.11
N LEU A 335 7.35 -16.26 7.22
CA LEU A 335 7.25 -16.78 5.86
C LEU A 335 8.33 -16.17 4.95
N ALA A 336 8.68 -14.90 5.14
CA ALA A 336 9.78 -14.25 4.41
C ALA A 336 11.10 -15.01 4.59
N ARG A 337 11.43 -15.44 5.81
CA ARG A 337 12.63 -16.25 6.11
C ARG A 337 12.64 -17.66 5.52
N LYS A 338 11.50 -18.18 5.07
CA LYS A 338 11.40 -19.52 4.46
C LYS A 338 11.59 -19.50 2.95
N VAL A 339 11.33 -18.35 2.33
CA VAL A 339 11.38 -18.15 0.87
C VAL A 339 12.63 -17.36 0.49
N SER A 340 13.11 -16.42 1.30
CA SER A 340 14.42 -15.79 1.13
C SER A 340 15.48 -16.59 1.89
N SER A 341 16.52 -17.07 1.21
CA SER A 341 17.70 -17.69 1.82
C SER A 341 18.73 -16.64 2.22
N THR A 342 18.28 -15.60 2.94
CA THR A 342 19.09 -14.53 3.52
C THR A 342 18.58 -14.16 4.90
#